data_AF-A0A8H5XRF9-F1
#
_entry.id   AF-A0A8H5XRF9-F1
#
_cell.length_a   1.000
_cell.length_b   1.000
_cell.length_c   1.000
_cell.angle_alpha   90.00
_cell.angle_beta   90.00
_cell.angle_gamma   90.00
#
_symmetry.space_group_name_H-M   'P 1'
#
loop_
_entity.id
_entity.type
_entity.pdbx_description
1 polymer ?
#
loop_
_entity_poly.entity_id
_entity_poly.type
_entity_poly.pdbx_seq_one_letter_code
_entity_poly.pdbx_strand_id
1 'polypeptide(L)'
;MATAQTLAVVDIPGLHHSPNAEDFADSRNVSNGLPQPEEQPEISDTTLKNLGELFVRHDAHDAFGIHLLHAHFQVPEGNVLYGIQVQVSGNSESCWTKPVPAKELATKPIHGHVFHLQPNGAFVPYEFQEGEAPSKAAKVPKAFFQELAEFLHLNNLAGLVALQLLDGPRDRTKTELLVGPQGTLMMDTKDVLGFEPAQITTGWFFQVGEDGVISCKGNDVYAAKKNTHGVFQDSKPLPTLEALKAALLQEGIIA
;
A
#
# COMPACT_ATOMS: atom_id res chain seq x y z
N MET A 1 30.56 -28.36 7.46
CA MET A 1 30.95 -26.96 7.66
C MET A 1 29.77 -26.11 7.27
N ALA A 2 29.13 -25.45 8.24
CA ALA A 2 28.05 -24.51 7.97
C ALA A 2 28.68 -23.23 7.43
N THR A 3 28.40 -22.90 6.16
CA THR A 3 28.70 -21.58 5.62
C THR A 3 27.87 -20.57 6.41
N ALA A 4 28.54 -19.69 7.16
CA ALA A 4 27.90 -18.51 7.71
C ALA A 4 27.32 -17.73 6.54
N GLN A 5 26.00 -17.77 6.37
CA GLN A 5 25.30 -16.84 5.51
C GLN A 5 25.51 -15.47 6.15
N THR A 6 26.39 -14.67 5.57
CA THR A 6 26.42 -13.23 5.81
C THR A 6 25.01 -12.73 5.52
N LEU A 7 24.28 -12.36 6.58
CA LEU A 7 22.99 -11.69 6.49
C LEU A 7 23.14 -10.54 5.49
N ALA A 8 22.36 -10.56 4.42
CA ALA A 8 22.33 -9.45 3.47
C ALA A 8 22.06 -8.16 4.25
N VAL A 9 22.83 -7.11 3.94
CA VAL A 9 22.60 -5.79 4.53
C VAL A 9 21.20 -5.37 4.10
N VAL A 10 20.29 -5.16 5.06
CA VAL A 10 18.98 -4.60 4.75
C VAL A 10 19.19 -3.17 4.26
N ASP A 11 18.87 -2.95 3.00
CA ASP A 11 18.85 -1.65 2.34
C ASP A 11 17.66 -1.65 1.38
N ILE A 12 16.66 -0.81 1.66
CA ILE A 12 15.32 -0.91 1.06
C ILE A 12 15.10 0.36 0.22
N PRO A 13 14.92 0.25 -1.10
CA PRO A 13 14.68 1.42 -1.94
C PRO A 13 13.36 2.08 -1.57
N GLY A 14 13.35 3.41 -1.54
CA GLY A 14 12.19 4.20 -1.11
C GLY A 14 12.00 4.27 0.40
N LEU A 15 12.90 3.68 1.20
CA LEU A 15 12.90 3.80 2.66
C LEU A 15 14.27 4.18 3.21
N HIS A 16 15.31 3.44 2.84
CA HIS A 16 16.69 3.65 3.30
C HIS A 16 17.50 4.51 2.32
N HIS A 17 17.16 4.47 1.04
CA HIS A 17 17.77 5.28 -0.02
C HIS A 17 16.75 5.58 -1.12
N SER A 18 17.07 6.58 -1.96
CA SER A 18 16.23 6.97 -3.10
C SER A 18 16.19 5.87 -4.17
N PRO A 19 15.01 5.48 -4.69
CA PRO A 19 14.90 4.47 -5.75
C PRO A 19 15.66 4.86 -7.02
N ASN A 20 16.24 3.86 -7.68
CA ASN A 20 16.92 3.98 -8.96
C ASN A 20 16.09 3.34 -10.11
N ALA A 21 16.64 3.34 -11.33
CA ALA A 21 15.94 2.83 -12.51
C ALA A 21 15.60 1.33 -12.45
N GLU A 22 16.45 0.53 -11.82
CA GLU A 22 16.22 -0.90 -11.57
C GLU A 22 15.08 -1.09 -10.57
N ASP A 23 15.10 -0.34 -9.46
CA ASP A 23 14.03 -0.38 -8.45
C ASP A 23 12.66 -0.04 -9.05
N PHE A 24 12.61 0.92 -9.98
CA PHE A 24 11.37 1.26 -10.70
C PHE A 24 10.91 0.14 -11.65
N ALA A 25 11.84 -0.54 -12.31
CA ALA A 25 11.51 -1.67 -13.16
C ALA A 25 10.97 -2.85 -12.33
N ASP A 26 11.61 -3.14 -11.21
CA ASP A 26 11.20 -4.19 -10.27
C ASP A 26 9.83 -3.88 -9.65
N SER A 27 9.62 -2.64 -9.22
CA SER A 27 8.33 -2.14 -8.72
C SER A 27 7.19 -2.45 -9.68
N ARG A 28 7.37 -2.11 -10.95
CA ARG A 28 6.40 -2.39 -12.02
C ARG A 28 6.18 -3.90 -12.20
N ASN A 29 7.25 -4.68 -12.26
CA ASN A 29 7.17 -6.12 -12.49
C ASN A 29 6.44 -6.83 -11.35
N VAL A 30 6.71 -6.41 -10.10
CA VAL A 30 5.98 -6.87 -8.92
C VAL A 30 4.51 -6.53 -9.05
N SER A 31 4.16 -5.24 -9.22
CA SER A 31 2.77 -4.78 -9.29
C SER A 31 1.96 -5.55 -10.34
N ASN A 32 2.52 -5.76 -11.54
CA ASN A 32 1.84 -6.46 -12.63
C ASN A 32 1.65 -7.98 -12.41
N GLY A 33 2.36 -8.56 -11.44
CA GLY A 33 2.28 -9.97 -11.08
C GLY A 33 1.37 -10.27 -9.89
N LEU A 34 0.78 -9.27 -9.24
CA LEU A 34 -0.05 -9.46 -8.05
C LEU A 34 -1.48 -9.92 -8.41
N PRO A 35 -2.13 -10.71 -7.55
CA PRO A 35 -3.51 -11.18 -7.74
C PRO A 35 -4.54 -10.07 -7.49
N GLN A 36 -5.82 -10.34 -7.78
CA GLN A 36 -6.92 -9.47 -7.33
C GLN A 36 -7.25 -9.72 -5.84
N PRO A 37 -7.74 -8.72 -5.08
CA PRO A 37 -8.14 -8.90 -3.68
C PRO A 37 -9.17 -10.02 -3.47
N GLU A 38 -10.14 -10.14 -4.38
CA GLU A 38 -11.25 -11.10 -4.31
C GLU A 38 -10.81 -12.56 -4.47
N GLU A 39 -9.63 -12.79 -5.05
CA GLU A 39 -9.09 -14.12 -5.34
C GLU A 39 -8.21 -14.64 -4.19
N GLN A 40 -7.98 -13.82 -3.17
CA GLN A 40 -7.03 -14.11 -2.11
C GLN A 40 -7.70 -14.68 -0.85
N PRO A 41 -6.98 -15.54 -0.10
CA PRO A 41 -7.46 -16.02 1.18
C PRO A 41 -7.44 -14.91 2.24
N GLU A 42 -8.31 -15.04 3.24
CA GLU A 42 -8.25 -14.19 4.43
C GLU A 42 -6.98 -14.47 5.26
N ILE A 43 -6.43 -13.43 5.87
CA ILE A 43 -5.34 -13.57 6.84
C ILE A 43 -5.93 -14.01 8.18
N SER A 44 -5.48 -15.14 8.70
CA SER A 44 -6.01 -15.66 9.97
C SER A 44 -5.73 -14.74 11.17
N ASP A 45 -6.62 -14.71 12.15
CA ASP A 45 -6.44 -13.95 13.41
C ASP A 45 -5.15 -14.32 14.14
N THR A 46 -4.74 -15.59 14.07
CA THR A 46 -3.49 -16.06 14.69
C THR A 46 -2.28 -15.45 13.99
N THR A 47 -2.32 -15.38 12.65
CA THR A 47 -1.27 -14.71 11.86
C THR A 47 -1.21 -13.23 12.18
N LEU A 48 -2.35 -12.54 12.21
CA LEU A 48 -2.44 -11.11 12.55
C LEU A 48 -1.88 -10.83 13.95
N LYS A 49 -2.21 -11.67 14.92
CA LYS A 49 -1.67 -11.56 16.29
C LYS A 49 -0.15 -11.71 16.31
N ASN A 50 0.39 -12.74 15.66
CA ASN A 50 1.84 -12.99 15.65
C ASN A 50 2.60 -11.85 14.94
N LEU A 51 2.04 -11.29 13.86
CA LEU A 51 2.58 -10.10 13.20
C LEU A 51 2.55 -8.90 14.14
N GLY A 52 1.44 -8.67 14.84
CA GLY A 52 1.35 -7.59 15.83
C GLY A 52 2.41 -7.68 16.92
N GLU A 53 2.63 -8.88 17.47
CA GLU A 53 3.70 -9.12 18.46
C GLU A 53 5.11 -8.82 17.90
N LEU A 54 5.37 -9.18 16.65
CA LEU A 54 6.62 -8.84 15.96
C LEU A 54 6.78 -7.33 15.78
N PHE A 55 5.76 -6.65 15.26
CA PHE A 55 5.80 -5.20 15.01
C PHE A 55 5.98 -4.39 16.30
N VAL A 56 5.30 -4.78 17.37
CA VAL A 56 5.40 -4.09 18.67
C VAL A 56 6.78 -4.31 19.31
N ARG A 57 7.30 -5.54 19.26
CA ARG A 57 8.62 -5.88 19.81
C ARG A 57 9.77 -5.08 19.19
N HIS A 58 9.62 -4.62 17.95
CA HIS A 58 10.60 -3.80 17.23
C HIS A 58 10.26 -2.30 17.18
N ASP A 59 9.21 -1.86 17.88
CA ASP A 59 8.70 -0.48 17.81
C ASP A 59 8.33 -0.03 16.37
N ALA A 60 7.95 -0.99 15.53
CA ALA A 60 7.62 -0.77 14.11
C ALA A 60 6.12 -0.54 13.88
N HIS A 61 5.26 -0.98 14.81
CA HIS A 61 3.79 -0.82 14.75
C HIS A 61 3.31 0.63 14.57
N ASP A 62 4.19 1.58 14.92
CA ASP A 62 3.92 3.00 14.88
C ASP A 62 4.38 3.68 13.59
N ALA A 63 5.06 2.94 12.70
CA ALA A 63 5.52 3.41 11.39
C ALA A 63 4.99 2.53 10.25
N PHE A 64 4.68 1.27 10.53
CA PHE A 64 4.29 0.29 9.54
C PHE A 64 3.06 -0.51 9.98
N GLY A 65 2.29 -0.91 8.98
CA GLY A 65 1.25 -1.92 9.05
C GLY A 65 1.53 -3.04 8.04
N ILE A 66 0.53 -3.88 7.81
CA ILE A 66 0.54 -4.89 6.77
C ILE A 66 -0.55 -4.61 5.76
N HIS A 67 -0.34 -5.08 4.53
CA HIS A 67 -1.30 -4.94 3.45
C HIS A 67 -1.43 -6.25 2.68
N LEU A 68 -2.60 -6.51 2.11
CA LEU A 68 -2.86 -7.66 1.26
C LEU A 68 -2.21 -7.36 -0.10
N LEU A 69 -1.33 -8.23 -0.58
CA LEU A 69 -0.68 -8.04 -1.87
C LEU A 69 -1.69 -8.11 -3.00
N HIS A 70 -1.94 -7.01 -3.72
CA HIS A 70 -2.87 -7.04 -4.83
C HIS A 70 -2.53 -6.04 -5.92
N ALA A 71 -3.05 -6.31 -7.13
CA ALA A 71 -2.97 -5.43 -8.27
C ALA A 71 -4.31 -4.76 -8.54
N HIS A 72 -4.25 -3.51 -9.01
CA HIS A 72 -5.44 -2.76 -9.44
C HIS A 72 -5.64 -2.82 -10.95
N PHE A 73 -4.54 -2.75 -11.71
CA PHE A 73 -4.50 -2.70 -13.17
C PHE A 73 -3.06 -2.93 -13.65
N GLN A 74 -2.88 -3.15 -14.96
CA GLN A 74 -1.56 -3.29 -15.55
C GLN A 74 -0.85 -1.93 -15.68
N VAL A 75 0.31 -1.82 -15.06
CA VAL A 75 1.21 -0.66 -15.13
C VAL A 75 1.98 -0.68 -16.46
N PRO A 76 1.86 0.38 -17.29
CA PRO A 76 2.58 0.47 -18.56
C PRO A 76 4.10 0.41 -18.41
N GLU A 77 4.80 -0.02 -19.45
CA GLU A 77 6.27 -0.02 -19.46
C GLU A 77 6.83 1.40 -19.22
N GLY A 78 7.93 1.49 -18.46
CA GLY A 78 8.56 2.75 -18.09
C GLY A 78 7.78 3.60 -17.08
N ASN A 79 6.67 3.10 -16.54
CA ASN A 79 5.86 3.75 -15.52
C ASN A 79 5.89 2.95 -14.20
N VAL A 80 5.61 3.65 -13.10
CA VAL A 80 5.41 3.07 -11.77
C VAL A 80 4.14 3.65 -11.14
N LEU A 81 3.57 2.96 -10.15
CA LEU A 81 2.44 3.46 -9.38
C LEU A 81 2.91 4.55 -8.42
N TYR A 82 2.29 5.72 -8.51
CA TYR A 82 2.64 6.88 -7.71
C TYR A 82 1.37 7.55 -7.16
N GLY A 83 1.26 7.57 -5.83
CA GLY A 83 0.22 8.23 -5.06
C GLY A 83 0.54 9.72 -4.84
N ILE A 84 -0.43 10.58 -5.18
CA ILE A 84 -0.35 12.03 -4.98
C ILE A 84 -1.46 12.44 -4.03
N GLN A 85 -1.11 13.22 -3.00
CA GLN A 85 -2.11 13.78 -2.10
C GLN A 85 -2.94 14.84 -2.83
N VAL A 86 -4.26 14.67 -2.79
CA VAL A 86 -5.21 15.51 -3.50
C VAL A 86 -6.41 15.82 -2.62
N GLN A 87 -6.92 17.05 -2.74
CA GLN A 87 -8.17 17.45 -2.10
C GLN A 87 -9.33 17.16 -3.05
N VAL A 88 -10.00 16.01 -2.87
CA VAL A 88 -11.16 15.60 -3.68
C VAL A 88 -12.47 16.06 -3.05
N SER A 89 -12.67 15.78 -1.76
CA SER A 89 -13.79 16.30 -0.95
C SER A 89 -13.36 17.54 -0.16
N GLY A 90 -14.28 18.23 0.52
CA GLY A 90 -13.92 19.35 1.42
C GLY A 90 -13.43 18.93 2.81
N ASN A 91 -13.45 17.62 3.13
CA ASN A 91 -13.37 17.15 4.52
C ASN A 91 -12.03 16.49 4.87
N SER A 92 -11.41 15.78 3.92
CA SER A 92 -10.19 14.99 4.16
C SER A 92 -9.29 14.98 2.93
N GLU A 93 -7.97 14.91 3.16
CA GLU A 93 -7.02 14.58 2.10
C GLU A 93 -7.27 13.15 1.59
N SER A 94 -7.13 12.99 0.28
CA SER A 94 -7.26 11.73 -0.45
C SER A 94 -5.96 11.45 -1.19
N CYS A 95 -5.62 10.18 -1.41
CA CYS A 95 -4.45 9.80 -2.20
C CYS A 95 -4.91 9.26 -3.55
N TRP A 96 -4.50 9.92 -4.64
CA TRP A 96 -4.77 9.48 -6.00
C TRP A 96 -3.54 8.79 -6.59
N THR A 97 -3.63 7.47 -6.73
CA THR A 97 -2.55 6.62 -7.24
C THR A 97 -2.75 6.35 -8.72
N LYS A 98 -1.72 6.60 -9.52
CA LYS A 98 -1.75 6.39 -10.97
C LYS A 98 -0.36 6.07 -11.54
N PRO A 99 -0.27 5.47 -12.75
CA PRO A 99 0.99 5.36 -13.46
C PRO A 99 1.62 6.72 -13.73
N VAL A 100 2.90 6.85 -13.42
CA VAL A 100 3.73 8.01 -13.78
C VAL A 100 5.04 7.52 -14.37
N PRO A 101 5.59 8.20 -15.41
CA PRO A 101 6.87 7.81 -15.98
C PRO A 101 7.97 7.85 -14.92
N ALA A 102 8.72 6.76 -14.77
CA ALA A 102 9.80 6.64 -13.77
C ALA A 102 10.85 7.76 -13.91
N LYS A 103 11.10 8.21 -15.15
CA LYS A 103 12.01 9.32 -15.45
C LYS A 103 11.58 10.65 -14.84
N GLU A 104 10.29 10.87 -14.63
CA GLU A 104 9.77 12.08 -13.98
C GLU A 104 9.94 12.04 -12.45
N LEU A 105 10.13 10.85 -11.89
CA LEU A 105 10.25 10.63 -10.45
C LEU A 105 11.71 10.58 -9.98
N ALA A 106 12.66 10.31 -10.88
CA ALA A 106 14.08 10.14 -10.56
C ALA A 106 14.73 11.33 -9.81
N THR A 107 14.14 12.53 -9.86
CA THR A 107 14.63 13.72 -9.17
C THR A 107 13.65 14.29 -8.14
N LYS A 108 12.54 13.60 -7.87
CA LYS A 108 11.50 14.05 -6.94
C LYS A 108 11.70 13.39 -5.57
N PRO A 109 11.35 14.08 -4.47
CA PRO A 109 11.23 13.43 -3.18
C PRO A 109 10.07 12.44 -3.25
N ILE A 110 10.39 11.15 -3.16
CA ILE A 110 9.44 10.05 -3.17
C ILE A 110 9.86 9.02 -2.13
N HIS A 111 8.90 8.23 -1.67
CA HIS A 111 9.14 7.08 -0.82
C HIS A 111 8.29 5.90 -1.24
N GLY A 112 8.71 4.70 -0.85
CA GLY A 112 7.89 3.49 -1.00
C GLY A 112 6.75 3.51 0.00
N HIS A 113 5.54 3.20 -0.46
CA HIS A 113 4.35 3.11 0.38
C HIS A 113 4.02 1.67 0.73
N VAL A 114 4.03 0.76 -0.26
CA VAL A 114 3.74 -0.66 -0.05
C VAL A 114 4.85 -1.52 -0.64
N PHE A 115 5.35 -2.48 0.15
CA PHE A 115 6.55 -3.26 -0.15
C PHE A 115 6.25 -4.76 -0.14
N HIS A 116 6.66 -5.44 -1.20
CA HIS A 116 6.59 -6.89 -1.34
C HIS A 116 7.93 -7.52 -0.98
N LEU A 117 7.91 -8.56 -0.15
CA LEU A 117 9.08 -9.41 0.11
C LEU A 117 9.35 -10.34 -1.07
N GLN A 118 10.48 -10.16 -1.73
CA GLN A 118 10.94 -11.03 -2.81
C GLN A 118 11.56 -12.34 -2.28
N PRO A 119 11.60 -13.41 -3.09
CA PRO A 119 12.19 -14.70 -2.70
C PRO A 119 13.67 -14.63 -2.25
N ASN A 120 14.40 -13.60 -2.67
CA ASN A 120 15.79 -13.36 -2.26
C ASN A 120 15.91 -12.67 -0.88
N GLY A 121 14.79 -12.36 -0.22
CA GLY A 121 14.73 -11.67 1.07
C GLY A 121 14.72 -10.14 1.00
N ALA A 122 14.72 -9.55 -0.20
CA ALA A 122 14.66 -8.10 -0.37
C ALA A 122 13.21 -7.59 -0.35
N PHE A 123 12.98 -6.42 0.26
CA PHE A 123 11.72 -5.70 0.15
C PHE A 123 11.77 -4.77 -1.06
N VAL A 124 10.80 -4.91 -1.96
CA VAL A 124 10.67 -4.08 -3.15
C VAL A 124 9.37 -3.25 -3.05
N PRO A 125 9.43 -1.91 -3.11
CA PRO A 125 8.23 -1.10 -3.18
C PRO A 125 7.54 -1.32 -4.53
N TYR A 126 6.26 -1.66 -4.52
CA TYR A 126 5.46 -1.75 -5.76
C TYR A 126 4.49 -0.56 -5.93
N GLU A 127 4.38 0.26 -4.88
CA GLU A 127 3.70 1.55 -4.88
C GLU A 127 4.56 2.60 -4.19
N PHE A 128 4.64 3.79 -4.79
CA PHE A 128 5.32 4.95 -4.25
C PHE A 128 4.34 6.06 -3.90
N GLN A 129 4.75 6.96 -3.02
CA GLN A 129 4.01 8.18 -2.69
C GLN A 129 4.90 9.43 -2.70
N GLU A 130 4.26 10.58 -2.83
CA GLU A 130 4.91 11.89 -2.80
C GLU A 130 5.57 12.18 -1.45
N GLY A 131 6.76 12.77 -1.48
CA GLY A 131 7.48 13.26 -0.32
C GLY A 131 8.50 12.28 0.25
N GLU A 132 9.19 12.72 1.29
CA GLU A 132 10.18 11.91 2.01
C GLU A 132 9.49 10.86 2.89
N ALA A 133 10.15 9.71 3.07
CA ALA A 133 9.66 8.70 4.01
C ALA A 133 9.55 9.29 5.43
N PRO A 134 8.46 9.02 6.17
CA PRO A 134 8.34 9.50 7.54
C PRO A 134 9.54 9.12 8.41
N SER A 135 10.07 10.10 9.15
CA SER A 135 11.28 9.92 9.97
C SER A 135 11.19 8.78 10.99
N LYS A 136 9.98 8.38 11.41
CA LYS A 136 9.76 7.21 12.26
C LYS A 136 10.10 5.90 11.53
N ALA A 137 9.66 5.77 10.27
CA ALA A 137 9.93 4.59 9.45
C ALA A 137 11.43 4.39 9.22
N ALA A 138 12.16 5.49 8.93
CA ALA A 138 13.61 5.46 8.75
C ALA A 138 14.41 5.09 10.01
N LYS A 139 13.79 5.17 11.21
CA LYS A 139 14.42 4.81 12.49
C LYS A 139 14.15 3.37 12.91
N VAL A 140 13.25 2.66 12.24
CA VAL A 140 12.95 1.27 12.55
C VAL A 140 14.21 0.42 12.37
N PRO A 141 14.59 -0.43 13.36
CA PRO A 141 15.84 -1.19 13.28
C PRO A 141 15.87 -2.13 12.08
N LYS A 142 17.04 -2.28 11.43
CA LYS A 142 17.22 -3.25 10.33
C LYS A 142 16.85 -4.69 10.71
N ALA A 143 17.00 -5.05 11.99
CA ALA A 143 16.62 -6.35 12.54
C ALA A 143 15.12 -6.64 12.41
N PHE A 144 14.26 -5.62 12.43
CA PHE A 144 12.82 -5.77 12.18
C PHE A 144 12.56 -6.37 10.80
N PHE A 145 13.16 -5.79 9.75
CA PHE A 145 12.95 -6.23 8.38
C PHE A 145 13.51 -7.65 8.15
N GLN A 146 14.64 -7.98 8.79
CA GLN A 146 15.18 -9.35 8.74
C GLN A 146 14.22 -10.35 9.37
N GLU A 147 13.74 -10.06 10.58
CA GLU A 147 12.83 -10.96 11.28
C GLU A 147 11.47 -11.04 10.60
N LEU A 148 10.97 -9.94 10.05
CA LEU A 148 9.74 -9.95 9.24
C LEU A 148 9.92 -10.81 7.99
N ALA A 149 11.04 -10.69 7.28
CA ALA A 149 11.33 -11.50 6.10
C ALA A 149 11.37 -13.00 6.43
N GLU A 150 12.06 -13.37 7.51
CA GLU A 150 12.11 -14.74 8.01
C GLU A 150 10.71 -15.24 8.39
N PHE A 151 9.93 -14.44 9.14
CA PHE A 151 8.58 -14.79 9.54
C PHE A 151 7.67 -15.03 8.33
N LEU A 152 7.68 -14.13 7.34
CA LEU A 152 6.85 -14.25 6.15
C LEU A 152 7.23 -15.47 5.31
N HIS A 153 8.51 -15.77 5.16
CA HIS A 153 8.95 -16.98 4.45
C HIS A 153 8.58 -18.26 5.18
N LEU A 154 8.89 -18.35 6.49
CA LEU A 154 8.63 -19.56 7.28
C LEU A 154 7.14 -19.93 7.37
N ASN A 155 6.27 -18.93 7.27
CA ASN A 155 4.82 -19.11 7.33
C ASN A 155 4.13 -19.10 5.94
N ASN A 156 4.90 -19.07 4.84
CA ASN A 156 4.39 -18.98 3.46
C ASN A 156 3.45 -17.77 3.22
N LEU A 157 3.76 -16.64 3.85
CA LEU A 157 2.97 -15.39 3.77
C LEU A 157 3.55 -14.38 2.79
N ALA A 158 4.75 -14.58 2.27
CA ALA A 158 5.43 -13.61 1.39
C ALA A 158 4.63 -13.29 0.12
N GLY A 159 3.83 -14.23 -0.40
CA GLY A 159 2.94 -14.02 -1.54
C GLY A 159 1.54 -13.50 -1.20
N LEU A 160 1.26 -13.23 0.07
CA LEU A 160 -0.04 -12.74 0.56
C LEU A 160 0.08 -11.38 1.27
N VAL A 161 1.16 -11.18 2.02
CA VAL A 161 1.33 -10.04 2.94
C VAL A 161 2.46 -9.14 2.46
N ALA A 162 2.12 -7.87 2.28
CA ALA A 162 3.04 -6.76 2.08
C ALA A 162 3.28 -6.00 3.39
N LEU A 163 4.40 -5.29 3.45
CA LEU A 163 4.65 -4.26 4.45
C LEU A 163 4.11 -2.94 3.92
N GLN A 164 3.33 -2.21 4.73
CA GLN A 164 2.80 -0.90 4.35
C GLN A 164 3.30 0.17 5.30
N LEU A 165 3.72 1.30 4.73
CA LEU A 165 4.07 2.48 5.49
C LEU A 165 2.80 3.21 5.92
N LEU A 166 2.69 3.52 7.22
CA LEU A 166 1.53 4.22 7.75
C LEU A 166 1.73 5.73 7.66
N ASP A 167 0.91 6.39 6.84
CA ASP A 167 0.84 7.83 6.69
C ASP A 167 -0.50 8.39 7.21
N GLY A 168 -0.44 9.41 8.06
CA GLY A 168 -1.62 10.15 8.53
C GLY A 168 -2.37 9.55 9.74
N PRO A 169 -3.60 10.06 10.00
CA PRO A 169 -4.39 9.71 11.19
C PRO A 169 -4.94 8.28 11.16
N ARG A 170 -4.86 7.57 12.30
CA ARG A 170 -5.31 6.16 12.46
C ARG A 170 -6.74 6.00 13.00
N ASP A 171 -7.48 7.10 13.12
CA ASP A 171 -8.86 7.13 13.57
C ASP A 171 -9.87 7.07 12.41
N ARG A 172 -9.37 6.78 11.19
CA ARG A 172 -10.13 6.82 9.94
C ARG A 172 -9.89 5.53 9.17
N THR A 173 -10.96 4.93 8.70
CA THR A 173 -10.90 3.88 7.69
C THR A 173 -10.78 4.52 6.32
N LYS A 174 -9.87 4.00 5.50
CA LYS A 174 -9.66 4.45 4.14
C LYS A 174 -10.34 3.48 3.17
N THR A 175 -11.20 4.00 2.32
CA THR A 175 -11.78 3.24 1.21
C THR A 175 -10.98 3.52 -0.05
N GLU A 176 -10.48 2.46 -0.67
CA GLU A 176 -9.88 2.51 -1.99
C GLU A 176 -10.91 2.24 -3.07
N LEU A 177 -10.92 3.12 -4.08
CA LEU A 177 -11.81 3.10 -5.23
C LEU A 177 -10.99 2.94 -6.50
N LEU A 178 -11.43 2.05 -7.40
CA LEU A 178 -10.90 2.01 -8.77
C LEU A 178 -11.48 3.18 -9.58
N VAL A 179 -10.60 3.95 -10.21
CA VAL A 179 -10.93 5.16 -10.97
C VAL A 179 -10.28 5.11 -12.35
N GLY A 180 -11.12 4.96 -13.36
CA GLY A 180 -10.65 4.75 -14.73
C GLY A 180 -10.00 3.38 -14.93
N PRO A 181 -9.32 3.17 -16.07
CA PRO A 181 -8.57 1.93 -16.33
C PRO A 181 -7.19 1.89 -15.66
N GLN A 182 -6.71 3.00 -15.09
CA GLN A 182 -5.31 3.18 -14.64
C GLN A 182 -5.20 4.10 -13.42
N GLY A 183 -6.15 4.05 -12.49
CA GLY A 183 -6.04 4.83 -11.26
C GLY A 183 -6.78 4.21 -10.09
N THR A 184 -6.30 4.48 -8.89
CA THR A 184 -7.05 4.26 -7.65
C THR A 184 -7.12 5.54 -6.85
N LEU A 185 -8.20 5.70 -6.08
CA LEU A 185 -8.38 6.81 -5.18
C LEU A 185 -8.69 6.29 -3.79
N MET A 186 -7.81 6.59 -2.85
CA MET A 186 -7.98 6.29 -1.44
C MET A 186 -8.58 7.51 -0.72
N MET A 187 -9.73 7.32 -0.09
CA MET A 187 -10.50 8.37 0.61
C MET A 187 -10.89 7.92 2.02
N ASP A 188 -11.22 8.86 2.91
CA ASP A 188 -11.91 8.50 4.15
C ASP A 188 -13.27 7.88 3.81
N THR A 189 -13.59 6.72 4.40
CA THR A 189 -14.87 6.04 4.16
C THR A 189 -16.08 6.95 4.41
N LYS A 190 -15.98 7.91 5.34
CA LYS A 190 -17.05 8.88 5.63
C LYS A 190 -17.30 9.88 4.51
N ASP A 191 -16.32 10.07 3.63
CA ASP A 191 -16.40 10.97 2.47
C ASP A 191 -16.86 10.25 1.19
N VAL A 192 -17.11 8.94 1.27
CA VAL A 192 -17.54 8.10 0.15
C VAL A 192 -19.03 7.76 0.27
N LEU A 193 -19.81 8.17 -0.72
CA LEU A 193 -21.26 7.97 -0.79
C LEU A 193 -21.64 6.85 -1.76
N GLY A 194 -22.79 6.22 -1.54
CA GLY A 194 -23.39 5.32 -2.51
C GLY A 194 -22.75 3.93 -2.62
N PHE A 195 -22.10 3.45 -1.54
CA PHE A 195 -21.57 2.10 -1.38
C PHE A 195 -22.25 1.38 -0.21
N GLU A 196 -22.90 0.24 -0.49
CA GLU A 196 -23.58 -0.68 0.46
C GLU A 196 -23.44 -2.13 -0.12
N PRO A 197 -23.14 -3.18 0.66
CA PRO A 197 -21.76 -3.57 0.99
C PRO A 197 -21.28 -4.91 0.40
N ALA A 198 -20.02 -4.90 -0.05
CA ALA A 198 -18.99 -5.89 0.30
C ALA A 198 -17.66 -5.14 0.21
N GLN A 199 -16.98 -4.95 1.35
CA GLN A 199 -15.67 -4.32 1.43
C GLN A 199 -14.67 -5.39 1.85
N ILE A 200 -13.57 -5.51 1.13
CA ILE A 200 -12.47 -6.42 1.47
C ILE A 200 -11.46 -5.61 2.24
N THR A 201 -11.14 -6.00 3.47
CA THR A 201 -10.04 -5.36 4.21
C THR A 201 -8.73 -5.71 3.51
N THR A 202 -7.99 -4.70 3.08
CA THR A 202 -6.69 -4.84 2.41
C THR A 202 -5.55 -4.32 3.26
N GLY A 203 -5.78 -3.45 4.23
CA GLY A 203 -4.72 -2.92 5.11
C GLY A 203 -5.03 -3.10 6.58
N TRP A 204 -4.01 -3.37 7.40
CA TRP A 204 -4.10 -3.47 8.85
C TRP A 204 -2.96 -2.74 9.56
N PHE A 205 -3.24 -2.15 10.71
CA PHE A 205 -2.22 -1.66 11.63
C PHE A 205 -2.39 -2.25 13.03
N PHE A 206 -1.33 -2.13 13.83
CA PHE A 206 -1.28 -2.65 15.20
C PHE A 206 -1.25 -1.52 16.23
N GLN A 207 -1.96 -1.70 17.33
CA GLN A 207 -1.99 -0.76 18.46
C GLN A 207 -1.78 -1.50 19.77
N VAL A 208 -1.00 -0.90 20.66
CA VAL A 208 -0.86 -1.37 22.04
C VAL A 208 -1.85 -0.59 22.91
N GLY A 209 -2.80 -1.29 23.55
CA GLY A 209 -3.71 -0.71 24.53
C GLY A 209 -2.99 -0.28 25.82
N GLU A 210 -3.66 0.51 26.65
CA GLU A 210 -3.13 0.90 27.98
C GLU A 210 -2.87 -0.31 28.90
N ASP A 211 -3.57 -1.42 28.64
CA ASP A 211 -3.41 -2.72 29.30
C ASP A 211 -2.27 -3.57 28.72
N GLY A 212 -1.55 -3.06 27.71
CA GLY A 212 -0.50 -3.78 26.98
C GLY A 212 -1.04 -4.78 25.96
N VAL A 213 -2.36 -4.87 25.75
CA VAL A 213 -2.95 -5.78 24.75
C VAL A 213 -2.72 -5.22 23.36
N ILE A 214 -2.15 -6.06 22.49
CA ILE A 214 -1.96 -5.73 21.08
C ILE A 214 -3.27 -5.99 20.35
N SER A 215 -3.82 -4.95 19.74
CA SER A 215 -4.98 -5.04 18.86
C SER A 215 -4.56 -4.84 17.41
N CYS A 216 -5.17 -5.59 16.50
CA CYS A 216 -5.04 -5.45 15.06
C CYS A 216 -6.36 -4.88 14.51
N LYS A 217 -6.28 -3.79 13.73
CA LYS A 217 -7.46 -3.16 13.14
C LYS A 217 -7.31 -3.08 11.63
N GLY A 218 -8.37 -3.46 10.91
CA GLY A 218 -8.49 -3.15 9.50
C GLY A 218 -8.56 -1.63 9.31
N ASN A 219 -7.76 -1.12 8.38
CA ASN A 219 -7.59 0.31 8.11
C ASN A 219 -7.99 0.66 6.69
N ASP A 220 -7.51 -0.14 5.74
CA ASP A 220 -7.80 0.06 4.32
C ASP A 220 -8.78 -0.99 3.88
N VAL A 221 -9.80 -0.54 3.16
CA VAL A 221 -10.83 -1.38 2.59
C VAL A 221 -10.95 -1.13 1.10
N TYR A 222 -11.01 -2.20 0.34
CA TYR A 222 -11.23 -2.16 -1.09
C TYR A 222 -12.73 -2.32 -1.38
N ALA A 223 -13.29 -1.40 -2.17
CA ALA A 223 -14.71 -1.38 -2.52
C ALA A 223 -14.92 -1.49 -4.04
N ALA A 224 -15.06 -2.72 -4.55
CA ALA A 224 -15.50 -2.93 -5.92
C ALA A 224 -17.02 -2.68 -6.06
N LYS A 225 -17.42 -1.53 -6.61
CA LYS A 225 -18.80 -1.36 -7.08
C LYS A 225 -18.91 -1.88 -8.52
N LYS A 226 -19.87 -2.81 -8.74
CA LYS A 226 -20.15 -3.45 -10.04
C LYS A 226 -20.39 -2.48 -11.19
N ASN A 227 -20.70 -1.20 -10.90
CA ASN A 227 -21.07 -0.21 -11.92
C ASN A 227 -20.18 1.04 -11.95
N THR A 228 -19.30 1.30 -10.97
CA THR A 228 -18.30 2.38 -11.14
C THR A 228 -17.33 2.00 -12.25
N HIS A 229 -16.90 0.74 -12.26
CA HIS A 229 -16.10 0.16 -13.33
C HIS A 229 -16.71 0.33 -14.73
N GLY A 230 -18.03 0.28 -14.89
CA GLY A 230 -18.68 0.42 -16.21
C GLY A 230 -18.56 1.84 -16.80
N VAL A 231 -18.69 2.89 -15.97
CA VAL A 231 -18.55 4.29 -16.43
C VAL A 231 -17.07 4.66 -16.61
N PHE A 232 -16.20 4.07 -15.82
CA PHE A 232 -14.76 4.31 -15.80
C PHE A 232 -13.93 3.40 -16.74
N GLN A 233 -14.43 2.23 -17.16
CA GLN A 233 -13.77 1.37 -18.17
C GLN A 233 -13.86 1.99 -19.57
N ASP A 234 -14.98 2.63 -19.90
CA ASP A 234 -15.24 3.19 -21.23
C ASP A 234 -14.59 4.57 -21.46
N SER A 235 -13.98 5.14 -20.42
CA SER A 235 -13.34 6.46 -20.45
C SER A 235 -11.81 6.35 -20.41
N LYS A 236 -11.13 7.23 -21.16
CA LYS A 236 -9.66 7.38 -21.13
C LYS A 236 -9.20 7.69 -19.70
N PRO A 237 -7.93 7.39 -19.33
CA PRO A 237 -7.38 7.80 -18.04
C PRO A 237 -7.71 9.26 -17.74
N LEU A 238 -8.21 9.54 -16.54
CA LEU A 238 -8.61 10.89 -16.13
C LEU A 238 -7.33 11.73 -15.96
N PRO A 239 -7.10 12.75 -16.80
CA PRO A 239 -5.79 13.40 -16.87
C PRO A 239 -5.56 14.44 -15.78
N THR A 240 -6.63 14.91 -15.11
CA THR A 240 -6.58 16.02 -14.15
C THR A 240 -7.45 15.75 -12.93
N LEU A 241 -7.11 16.40 -11.82
CA LEU A 241 -7.91 16.38 -10.58
C LEU A 241 -9.34 16.91 -10.81
N GLU A 242 -9.51 17.93 -11.65
CA GLU A 242 -10.84 18.46 -11.97
C GLU A 242 -11.71 17.46 -12.74
N ALA A 243 -11.11 16.69 -13.66
CA ALA A 243 -11.81 15.61 -14.35
C ALA A 243 -12.18 14.47 -13.38
N LEU A 244 -11.29 14.13 -12.45
CA LEU A 244 -11.56 13.18 -11.37
C LEU A 244 -12.75 13.61 -10.52
N LYS A 245 -12.74 14.84 -10.00
CA LYS A 245 -13.83 15.39 -9.20
C LYS A 245 -15.17 15.40 -9.94
N ALA A 246 -15.16 15.88 -11.19
CA ALA A 246 -16.37 15.93 -12.00
C ALA A 246 -17.00 14.55 -12.19
N ALA A 247 -16.17 13.53 -12.43
CA ALA A 247 -16.66 12.17 -12.61
C ALA A 247 -17.20 11.57 -11.29
N LEU A 248 -16.53 11.80 -10.16
CA LEU A 248 -17.01 11.34 -8.85
C LEU A 248 -18.33 11.99 -8.44
N LEU A 249 -18.51 13.29 -8.73
CA LEU A 249 -19.75 14.02 -8.52
C LEU A 249 -20.89 13.48 -9.40
N GLN A 250 -20.61 13.21 -10.68
CA GLN A 250 -21.59 12.66 -11.61
C GLN A 250 -22.11 11.28 -11.16
N GLU A 251 -21.23 10.47 -10.59
CA GLU A 251 -21.56 9.14 -10.04
C GLU A 251 -22.16 9.18 -8.63
N GLY A 252 -22.27 10.37 -8.02
CA GLY A 252 -22.76 10.55 -6.65
C GLY A 252 -21.90 9.86 -5.59
N ILE A 253 -20.59 9.69 -5.87
CA ILE A 253 -19.60 9.12 -4.94
C ILE A 253 -19.15 10.15 -3.92
N ILE A 254 -19.12 11.41 -4.32
CA ILE A 254 -18.86 12.55 -3.44
C ILE A 254 -20.02 13.55 -3.55
N ALA A 255 -20.16 14.41 -2.53
CA ALA A 255 -21.15 15.48 -2.47
C ALA A 255 -20.71 16.74 -3.21
#